data_AF-A0A4V5Q0U9-F1
#
_entry.id   AF-A0A4V5Q0U9-F1
#
_cell.length_a   1.000
_cell.length_b   1.000
_cell.length_c   1.000
_cell.angle_alpha   90.00
_cell.angle_beta   90.00
_cell.angle_gamma   90.00
#
_symmetry.space_group_name_H-M   'P 1'
#
loop_
_entity.id
_entity.type
_entity.pdbx_description
1 polymer ?
#
loop_
_entity_poly.entity_id
_entity_poly.type
_entity_poly.pdbx_seq_one_letter_code
_entity_poly.pdbx_strand_id
1 'polypeptide(L)'
;MNTSKKDVLIGLVVGLIANTFGSLLYIVLFSKLGILETLKVARQQDHLGSILALGAILNLLAFFGFLRLKRDYRARGVMIATVITALTILYFKIF
;
A
#
# COMPACT_ATOMS: atom_id res chain seq x y z
N MET A 1 -26.03 8.18 -1.16
CA MET A 1 -24.82 7.44 -1.59
C MET A 1 -25.00 5.98 -1.22
N ASN A 2 -25.10 5.06 -2.19
CA ASN A 2 -25.29 3.61 -1.94
C ASN A 2 -24.25 3.11 -0.92
N THR A 3 -24.70 2.37 0.09
CA THR A 3 -23.86 1.82 1.17
C THR A 3 -22.64 1.07 0.63
N SER A 4 -22.80 0.34 -0.48
CA SER A 4 -21.72 -0.35 -1.18
C SER A 4 -20.61 0.59 -1.68
N LYS A 5 -20.94 1.80 -2.18
CA LYS A 5 -19.93 2.77 -2.65
C LYS A 5 -19.11 3.32 -1.48
N LYS A 6 -19.75 3.56 -0.33
CA LYS A 6 -19.08 3.98 0.90
C LYS A 6 -18.10 2.91 1.38
N ASP A 7 -18.51 1.65 1.40
CA ASP A 7 -17.65 0.55 1.83
C ASP A 7 -16.43 0.36 0.91
N VAL A 8 -16.61 0.48 -0.41
CA VAL A 8 -15.47 0.45 -1.35
C VAL A 8 -14.50 1.61 -1.06
N LEU A 9 -15.01 2.82 -0.80
CA LEU A 9 -14.16 3.97 -0.46
C LEU A 9 -13.40 3.76 0.86
N ILE A 10 -14.06 3.21 1.88
CA ILE A 10 -13.40 2.85 3.15
C ILE A 10 -12.28 1.85 2.90
N GLY A 11 -12.56 0.79 2.13
CA GLY A 11 -11.55 -0.19 1.76
C GLY A 11 -10.35 0.42 1.03
N LEU A 12 -10.61 1.32 0.08
CA LEU A 12 -9.56 2.04 -0.65
C LEU A 12 -8.66 2.83 0.30
N VAL A 13 -9.26 3.63 1.19
CA VAL A 13 -8.52 4.44 2.17
C VAL A 13 -7.71 3.54 3.11
N VAL A 14 -8.30 2.44 3.60
CA VAL A 14 -7.59 1.48 4.45
C VAL A 14 -6.41 0.85 3.72
N GLY A 15 -6.55 0.50 2.44
CA GLY A 15 -5.45 -0.02 1.64
C GLY A 15 -4.32 1.00 1.41
N LEU A 16 -4.64 2.28 1.18
CA LEU A 16 -3.60 3.31 1.04
C LEU A 16 -2.85 3.55 2.36
N ILE A 17 -3.59 3.54 3.48
CA ILE A 17 -3.01 3.66 4.83
C ILE A 17 -2.14 2.45 5.14
N ALA A 18 -2.63 1.23 4.90
CA ALA A 18 -1.89 0.00 5.13
C ALA A 18 -0.58 -0.03 4.33
N ASN A 19 -0.60 0.37 3.06
CA ASN A 19 0.60 0.46 2.23
C ASN A 19 1.60 1.48 2.80
N THR A 20 1.12 2.66 3.20
CA THR A 20 1.97 3.70 3.79
C THR A 20 2.62 3.21 5.08
N PHE A 21 1.84 2.60 5.98
CA PHE A 21 2.36 2.01 7.20
C PHE A 21 3.34 0.87 6.92
N GLY A 22 3.05 0.00 5.96
CA GLY A 22 3.93 -1.10 5.58
C GLY A 22 5.27 -0.61 5.05
N SER A 23 5.26 0.40 4.17
CA SER A 23 6.49 1.02 3.66
C SER A 23 7.29 1.72 4.76
N LEU A 24 6.63 2.45 5.67
CA LEU A 24 7.29 3.09 6.80
C LEU A 24 7.89 2.06 7.77
N LEU A 25 7.14 1.01 8.09
CA LEU A 25 7.59 -0.08 8.94
C LEU A 25 8.81 -0.77 8.34
N TYR A 26 8.81 -1.03 7.03
CA TYR A 26 9.98 -1.55 6.34
C TYR A 26 11.19 -0.64 6.49
N ILE A 27 11.03 0.67 6.27
CA ILE A 27 12.14 1.62 6.41
C ILE A 27 12.67 1.62 7.85
N VAL A 28 11.81 1.66 8.86
CA VAL A 28 12.24 1.72 10.27
C VAL A 28 12.92 0.43 10.72
N LEU A 29 12.45 -0.73 10.25
CA LEU A 29 13.02 -2.02 10.66
C LEU A 29 14.31 -2.38 9.92
N PHE A 30 14.45 -1.99 8.65
CA PHE A 30 15.53 -2.46 7.79
C PHE A 30 16.52 -1.37 7.36
N SER A 31 16.16 -0.09 7.47
CA SER A 31 17.08 1.00 7.13
C SER A 31 17.93 1.43 8.32
N LYS A 32 19.23 1.60 8.08
CA LYS A 32 20.15 2.26 9.02
C LYS A 32 20.11 3.79 8.91
N LEU A 33 19.43 4.31 7.89
CA LEU A 33 19.28 5.74 7.61
C LEU A 33 17.93 6.25 8.12
N GLY A 34 17.83 7.56 8.37
CA GLY A 34 16.54 8.19 8.68
C GLY A 34 15.51 8.01 7.56
N ILE A 35 14.22 8.16 7.86
CA ILE A 35 13.12 7.88 6.91
C ILE A 35 13.25 8.72 5.63
N LEU A 36 13.50 10.02 5.76
CA LEU A 36 13.65 10.93 4.62
C LEU A 36 14.90 10.61 3.79
N GLU A 37 15.99 10.24 4.44
CA GLU A 37 17.25 9.91 3.77
C GLU A 37 17.13 8.58 3.02
N THR A 38 16.47 7.60 3.63
CA THR A 38 16.15 6.31 2.99
C THR A 38 15.29 6.52 1.74
N LEU A 39 14.29 7.40 1.79
CA LEU A 39 13.47 7.71 0.62
C LEU A 39 14.25 8.45 -0.48
N LYS A 40 15.19 9.35 -0.11
CA LYS A 40 16.08 9.99 -1.09
C LYS A 40 17.00 8.98 -1.77
N VAL A 41 17.68 8.14 -0.99
CA VAL A 41 18.59 7.11 -1.52
C VAL A 41 17.81 6.09 -2.35
N ALA A 42 16.65 5.64 -1.87
CA ALA A 42 15.80 4.71 -2.62
C ALA A 42 15.32 5.32 -3.94
N ARG A 43 15.12 6.64 -4.02
CA ARG A 43 14.80 7.32 -5.29
C ARG A 43 16.00 7.34 -6.23
N GLN A 44 17.19 7.63 -5.70
CA GLN A 44 18.42 7.70 -6.50
C GLN A 44 18.88 6.33 -6.99
N GLN A 45 18.52 5.25 -6.29
CA GLN A 45 18.91 3.88 -6.61
C GLN A 45 17.78 3.06 -7.25
N ASP A 46 16.67 3.68 -7.67
CA ASP A 46 15.49 2.97 -8.22
C ASP A 46 14.88 1.88 -7.30
N HIS A 47 15.12 2.00 -6.00
CA HIS A 47 14.61 1.08 -4.97
C HIS A 47 13.25 1.51 -4.40
N LEU A 48 12.72 2.68 -4.78
CA LEU A 48 11.40 3.15 -4.31
C LEU A 48 10.28 2.16 -4.63
N GLY A 49 10.28 1.58 -5.84
CA GLY A 49 9.28 0.59 -6.24
C GLY A 49 9.28 -0.64 -5.32
N SER A 50 10.46 -1.08 -4.87
CA SER A 50 10.60 -2.22 -3.95
C SER A 50 10.05 -1.90 -2.55
N ILE A 51 10.26 -0.68 -2.04
CA ILE A 51 9.72 -0.24 -0.74
C ILE A 51 8.19 -0.18 -0.79
N LEU A 52 7.63 0.33 -1.89
CA LEU A 52 6.17 0.34 -2.10
C LEU A 52 5.61 -1.07 -2.26
N ALA A 53 6.33 -1.96 -2.96
CA ALA A 53 5.91 -3.37 -3.10
C ALA A 53 5.86 -4.09 -1.76
N LEU A 54 6.85 -3.85 -0.88
CA LEU A 54 6.82 -4.38 0.48
C LEU A 54 5.70 -3.76 1.32
N GLY A 55 5.44 -2.46 1.15
CA GLY A 55 4.28 -1.81 1.77
C GLY A 55 2.96 -2.49 1.39
N ALA A 56 2.82 -2.87 0.12
CA ALA A 56 1.60 -3.50 -0.40
C ALA A 56 1.34 -4.89 0.18
N ILE A 57 2.34 -5.55 0.77
CA ILE A 57 2.14 -6.79 1.53
C ILE A 57 1.17 -6.55 2.69
N LEU A 58 1.23 -5.38 3.35
CA LEU A 58 0.30 -5.02 4.42
C LEU A 58 -1.15 -4.86 3.91
N ASN A 59 -1.34 -4.49 2.63
CA ASN A 59 -2.67 -4.46 2.02
C ASN A 59 -3.28 -5.86 1.95
N LEU A 60 -2.49 -6.91 1.77
CA LEU A 60 -2.99 -8.28 1.79
C LEU A 60 -3.57 -8.63 3.18
N LEU A 61 -2.92 -8.19 4.25
CA LEU A 61 -3.44 -8.37 5.61
C LEU A 61 -4.79 -7.67 5.79
N ALA A 62 -4.91 -6.41 5.34
CA ALA A 62 -6.17 -5.67 5.39
C ALA A 62 -7.25 -6.32 4.51
N PHE A 63 -6.88 -6.80 3.32
CA PHE A 63 -7.78 -7.48 2.38
C PHE A 63 -8.35 -8.76 2.97
N PHE A 64 -7.49 -9.68 3.43
CA PHE A 64 -7.93 -10.93 4.06
C PHE A 64 -8.67 -10.69 5.38
N GLY A 65 -8.31 -9.64 6.13
CA GLY A 65 -9.05 -9.21 7.31
C GLY A 65 -10.50 -8.87 6.98
N PHE A 66 -10.74 -8.06 5.95
CA PHE A 66 -12.10 -7.74 5.51
C PHE A 66 -12.86 -8.94 4.93
N LEU A 67 -12.20 -9.86 4.23
CA LEU A 67 -12.82 -11.10 3.77
C LEU A 67 -13.29 -11.98 4.93
N ARG A 68 -12.45 -12.16 5.96
CA ARG A 68 -12.83 -12.94 7.17
C ARG A 68 -14.01 -12.30 7.91
N LEU A 69 -14.12 -10.98 7.88
CA LEU A 69 -15.22 -10.21 8.47
C LEU A 69 -16.49 -10.17 7.60
N LYS A 70 -16.51 -10.87 6.45
CA LYS A 70 -17.60 -10.82 5.45
C LYS A 70 -17.90 -9.40 4.96
N ARG A 71 -16.87 -8.58 4.80
CA ARG A 71 -16.94 -7.18 4.31
C ARG A 71 -16.41 -7.06 2.88
N ASP A 72 -17.04 -7.77 1.95
CA ASP A 72 -16.54 -7.94 0.57
C ASP A 72 -16.38 -6.61 -0.19
N TYR A 73 -17.29 -5.65 -0.01
CA TYR A 73 -17.16 -4.33 -0.62
C TYR A 73 -15.93 -3.56 -0.12
N ARG A 74 -15.55 -3.71 1.16
CA ARG A 74 -14.33 -3.11 1.72
C ARG A 74 -13.09 -3.85 1.21
N ALA A 75 -13.13 -5.18 1.15
CA ALA A 75 -12.05 -5.96 0.54
C ALA A 75 -11.82 -5.54 -0.93
N ARG A 76 -12.89 -5.32 -1.70
CA ARG A 76 -12.80 -4.78 -3.06
C ARG A 76 -12.13 -3.40 -3.10
N GLY A 77 -12.44 -2.53 -2.15
CA GLY A 77 -11.75 -1.25 -1.99
C GLY A 77 -10.24 -1.40 -1.78
N VAL A 78 -9.83 -2.30 -0.88
CA VAL A 78 -8.41 -2.58 -0.63
C VAL A 78 -7.73 -3.14 -1.89
N MET A 79 -8.40 -4.02 -2.63
CA MET A 79 -7.88 -4.55 -3.90
C MET A 79 -7.59 -3.43 -4.91
N ILE A 80 -8.50 -2.46 -5.05
CA ILE A 80 -8.30 -1.29 -5.92
C ILE A 80 -7.06 -0.49 -5.47
N ALA A 81 -6.88 -0.27 -4.16
CA ALA A 81 -5.69 0.41 -3.63
C ALA A 81 -4.40 -0.36 -3.96
N THR A 82 -4.42 -1.69 -3.88
CA THR A 82 -3.29 -2.55 -4.29
C THR A 82 -2.98 -2.42 -5.77
N VAL A 83 -3.99 -2.39 -6.64
CA VAL A 83 -3.79 -2.17 -8.09
C VAL A 83 -3.19 -0.79 -8.35
N ILE A 84 -3.70 0.26 -7.71
CA ILE A 84 -3.14 1.62 -7.83
C ILE A 84 -1.66 1.63 -7.38
N THR A 85 -1.34 0.96 -6.28
CA THR A 85 0.03 0.84 -5.77
C THR A 85 0.92 0.11 -6.79
N ALA A 86 0.44 -1.00 -7.38
CA ALA A 86 1.16 -1.73 -8.41
C ALA A 86 1.41 -0.88 -9.67
N LEU A 87 0.41 -0.12 -10.12
CA LEU A 87 0.56 0.82 -11.24
C LEU A 87 1.54 1.95 -10.91
N THR A 88 1.57 2.40 -9.66
CA THR A 88 2.52 3.43 -9.19
C THR A 88 3.95 2.87 -9.19
N ILE A 89 4.15 1.63 -8.74
CA ILE A 89 5.43 0.93 -8.81
C ILE A 89 5.88 0.76 -10.26
N LEU A 90 4.97 0.35 -11.13
CA LEU A 90 5.25 0.19 -12.56
C LEU A 90 5.67 1.52 -13.19
N TYR A 91 4.97 2.61 -12.88
CA TYR A 91 5.32 3.94 -13.36
C TYR A 91 6.76 4.32 -12.97
N PHE A 92 7.12 4.21 -11.68
CA PHE A 92 8.48 4.49 -11.20
C PHE A 92 9.55 3.53 -11.74
N LYS A 93 9.17 2.34 -12.23
CA LYS A 93 10.10 1.37 -12.80
C LYS A 93 10.42 1.70 -14.27
N ILE A 94 9.46 2.29 -14.99
CA ILE A 94 9.54 2.54 -16.43
C ILE A 94 10.06 3.94 -16.76
N PHE A 95 9.69 4.94 -15.96
CA PHE A 95 10.04 6.36 -16.15
C PHE A 95 10.91 6.88 -15.00
#